data_AF-A0A1E7YSA0-F1
#
_entry.id   AF-A0A1E7YSA0-F1
#
_cell.length_a   1.000
_cell.length_b   1.000
_cell.length_c   1.000
_cell.angle_alpha   90.00
_cell.angle_beta   90.00
_cell.angle_gamma   90.00
#
_symmetry.space_group_name_H-M   'P 1'
#
loop_
_entity.id
_entity.type
_entity.pdbx_description
1 polymer ?
#
loop_
_entity_poly.entity_id
_entity_poly.type
_entity_poly.pdbx_seq_one_letter_code
_entity_poly.pdbx_strand_id
1 'polypeptide(L)'
;MILVAVGNTHTQIAHTEDGHDFLVERRPSSADIADVRAQLPPPWPRWLAQEPVYIGGVVPEREAAWRAQFAREQLCPWDPERFHALLPNAYRPPESLGFDRRCCLLAAAYDWPGRNLLVVDAGTAITLDLLAEGHFRGGRILPGLGLSLRALAQQTARLPELVPEDRTGDFGNSTQECLLLGVTAGAAAAVDAA
;
A
#
# COMPACT_ATOMS: atom_id res chain seq x y z
N MET A 1 -15.44 2.59 -12.56
CA MET A 1 -15.63 2.46 -11.10
C MET A 1 -14.55 3.23 -10.37
N ILE A 2 -14.83 3.65 -9.14
CA ILE A 2 -13.86 4.33 -8.27
C ILE A 2 -13.31 3.34 -7.24
N LEU A 3 -12.00 3.38 -7.03
CA LEU A 3 -11.30 2.64 -5.99
C LEU A 3 -10.63 3.65 -5.05
N VAL A 4 -10.79 3.46 -3.74
CA VAL A 4 -10.13 4.28 -2.71
C VAL A 4 -9.35 3.36 -1.79
N ALA A 5 -8.03 3.41 -1.89
CA ALA A 5 -7.10 2.65 -1.04
C ALA A 5 -6.53 3.56 0.05
N VAL A 6 -6.95 3.34 1.30
CA VAL A 6 -6.58 4.19 2.45
C VAL A 6 -5.37 3.60 3.17
N GLY A 7 -4.18 4.11 2.83
CA GLY A 7 -2.92 3.75 3.49
C GLY A 7 -2.58 4.64 4.69
N ASN A 8 -1.51 4.30 5.40
CA ASN A 8 -1.01 5.09 6.54
C ASN A 8 -0.51 6.48 6.12
N THR A 9 0.35 6.54 5.11
CA THR A 9 0.94 7.83 4.66
C THR A 9 0.15 8.47 3.54
N HIS A 10 -0.40 7.67 2.62
CA HIS A 10 -1.12 8.18 1.45
C HIS A 10 -2.42 7.41 1.23
N THR A 11 -3.43 8.14 0.77
CA THR A 11 -4.64 7.59 0.18
C THR A 11 -4.50 7.67 -1.34
N GLN A 12 -4.78 6.58 -2.02
CA GLN A 12 -4.87 6.54 -3.47
C GLN A 12 -6.35 6.50 -3.88
N ILE A 13 -6.70 7.32 -4.84
CA ILE A 13 -8.01 7.38 -5.46
C ILE A 13 -7.77 7.01 -6.91
N ALA A 14 -8.39 5.93 -7.38
CA ALA A 14 -8.25 5.46 -8.74
C ALA A 14 -9.61 5.40 -9.43
N HIS A 15 -9.62 5.73 -10.73
CA HIS A 15 -10.73 5.45 -11.62
C HIS A 15 -10.27 4.45 -12.69
N THR A 16 -11.14 3.51 -13.03
CA THR A 16 -10.92 2.55 -14.11
C THR A 16 -12.25 2.20 -14.78
N GLU A 17 -12.25 2.00 -16.09
CA GLU A 17 -13.43 1.56 -16.83
C GLU A 17 -13.46 0.03 -17.02
N ASP A 18 -12.30 -0.62 -17.04
CA ASP A 18 -12.11 -2.01 -17.44
C ASP A 18 -11.47 -2.90 -16.35
N GLY A 19 -10.93 -2.29 -15.29
CA GLY A 19 -10.18 -2.99 -14.25
C GLY A 19 -8.71 -3.24 -14.58
N HIS A 20 -8.20 -2.68 -15.68
CA HIS A 20 -6.81 -2.84 -16.12
C HIS A 20 -6.08 -1.50 -16.22
N ASP A 21 -6.73 -0.49 -16.81
CA ASP A 21 -6.19 0.85 -16.94
C ASP A 21 -6.71 1.75 -15.82
N PHE A 22 -5.79 2.42 -15.13
CA PHE A 22 -6.09 3.23 -13.95
C PHE A 22 -5.60 4.66 -14.09
N LEU A 23 -6.52 5.62 -13.90
CA LEU A 23 -6.13 7.00 -13.57
C LEU A 23 -6.05 7.13 -12.05
N VAL A 24 -4.85 7.42 -11.53
CA VAL A 24 -4.57 7.40 -10.09
C VAL A 24 -4.17 8.78 -9.59
N GLU A 25 -4.83 9.21 -8.52
CA GLU A 25 -4.51 10.38 -7.73
C GLU A 25 -4.02 9.94 -6.35
N ARG A 26 -2.88 10.48 -5.92
CA ARG A 26 -2.28 10.16 -4.62
C ARG A 26 -2.27 11.39 -3.74
N ARG A 27 -2.83 11.28 -2.54
CA ARG A 27 -2.91 12.37 -1.57
C ARG A 27 -2.40 11.91 -0.21
N PRO A 28 -1.80 12.79 0.60
CA PRO A 28 -1.46 12.45 1.99
C PRO A 28 -2.71 11.96 2.72
N SER A 29 -2.59 10.85 3.45
CA SER A 29 -3.71 10.33 4.25
C SER A 29 -4.09 11.27 5.39
N SER A 30 -3.28 12.27 5.71
CA SER A 30 -3.57 13.35 6.65
C SER A 30 -4.35 14.54 6.04
N ALA A 31 -4.50 14.60 4.71
CA ALA A 31 -5.22 15.69 4.05
C ALA A 31 -6.72 15.68 4.41
N ASP A 32 -7.35 16.86 4.41
CA ASP A 32 -8.79 16.95 4.54
C ASP A 32 -9.50 16.35 3.31
N ILE A 33 -10.50 15.51 3.55
CA ILE A 33 -11.13 14.73 2.47
C ILE A 33 -12.02 15.62 1.59
N ALA A 34 -12.67 16.63 2.16
CA ALA A 34 -13.48 17.56 1.38
C ALA A 34 -12.60 18.41 0.46
N ASP A 35 -11.46 18.88 0.98
CA ASP A 35 -10.46 19.60 0.19
C ASP A 35 -9.89 18.74 -0.93
N VAL A 36 -9.53 17.48 -0.63
CA VAL A 36 -9.06 16.53 -1.65
C VAL A 36 -10.10 16.40 -2.77
N ARG A 37 -11.38 16.17 -2.43
CA ARG A 37 -12.45 16.01 -3.43
C ARG A 37 -12.64 17.27 -4.28
N ALA A 38 -12.55 18.45 -3.69
CA ALA A 38 -12.69 19.72 -4.40
C ALA A 38 -11.53 20.00 -5.37
N GLN A 39 -10.34 19.47 -5.07
CA GLN A 39 -9.13 19.69 -5.87
C GLN A 39 -8.93 18.67 -6.99
N LEU A 40 -9.72 17.60 -7.05
CA LEU A 40 -9.61 16.60 -8.11
C LEU A 40 -10.06 17.20 -9.45
N PRO A 41 -9.22 17.13 -10.50
CA PRO A 41 -9.51 17.78 -11.78
C PRO A 41 -10.65 17.07 -12.54
N PRO A 42 -11.30 17.72 -13.53
CA PRO A 42 -12.20 17.01 -14.43
C PRO A 42 -11.50 15.80 -15.08
N PRO A 43 -12.19 14.65 -15.25
CA PRO A 43 -13.63 14.43 -15.01
C PRO A 43 -13.98 13.84 -13.62
N TRP A 44 -13.07 13.85 -12.63
CA TRP A 44 -13.27 13.25 -11.31
C TRP A 44 -14.57 13.63 -10.59
N PRO A 45 -15.02 14.91 -10.56
CA PRO A 45 -16.26 15.26 -9.86
C PRO A 45 -17.48 14.51 -10.40
N ARG A 46 -17.52 14.23 -11.71
CA ARG A 46 -18.60 13.46 -12.33
C ARG A 46 -18.56 12.01 -11.89
N TRP A 47 -17.39 11.38 -11.94
CA TRP A 47 -17.24 9.97 -11.59
C TRP A 47 -17.55 9.71 -10.11
N LEU A 48 -17.04 10.56 -9.21
CA LEU A 48 -17.31 10.45 -7.77
C LEU A 48 -18.80 10.59 -7.42
N ALA A 49 -19.57 11.29 -8.24
CA ALA A 49 -21.00 11.51 -8.01
C ALA A 49 -21.90 10.37 -8.53
N GLN A 50 -21.42 9.54 -9.47
CA GLN A 50 -22.29 8.63 -10.23
C GLN A 50 -21.83 7.18 -10.20
N GLU A 51 -20.53 6.93 -10.02
CA GLU A 51 -19.99 5.59 -10.19
C GLU A 51 -20.01 4.77 -8.89
N PRO A 52 -19.99 3.42 -9.02
CA PRO A 52 -19.75 2.54 -7.90
C PRO A 52 -18.37 2.79 -7.28
N VAL A 53 -18.30 2.76 -5.96
CA VAL A 53 -17.10 3.09 -5.18
C VAL A 53 -16.72 1.92 -4.27
N TYR A 54 -15.50 1.42 -4.45
CA TYR A 54 -14.87 0.45 -3.56
C TYR A 54 -13.89 1.17 -2.65
N ILE A 55 -14.02 0.95 -1.35
CA ILE A 55 -13.15 1.57 -0.34
C ILE A 55 -12.61 0.47 0.57
N GLY A 56 -11.32 0.48 0.79
CA GLY A 56 -10.67 -0.33 1.81
C GLY A 56 -9.31 0.24 2.19
N GLY A 57 -8.83 -0.12 3.37
CA GLY A 57 -7.52 0.33 3.81
C GLY A 57 -7.07 -0.28 5.11
N VAL A 58 -6.01 0.32 5.65
CA VAL A 58 -5.35 -0.10 6.91
C VAL A 58 -5.49 0.96 8.01
N VAL A 59 -6.26 2.02 7.76
CA VAL A 59 -6.54 3.11 8.71
C VAL A 59 -8.06 3.23 8.90
N PRO A 60 -8.66 2.51 9.88
CA PRO A 60 -10.11 2.38 10.01
C PRO A 60 -10.88 3.70 10.10
N GLU A 61 -10.37 4.66 10.89
CA GLU A 61 -11.00 5.96 11.06
C GLU A 61 -11.06 6.76 9.74
N ARG A 62 -9.98 6.68 8.95
CA ARG A 62 -9.92 7.34 7.64
C ARG A 62 -10.76 6.62 6.60
N GLU A 63 -10.82 5.28 6.64
CA GLU A 63 -11.75 4.52 5.80
C GLU A 63 -13.19 4.93 6.06
N ALA A 64 -13.60 5.01 7.34
CA ALA A 64 -14.94 5.45 7.73
C ALA A 64 -15.22 6.88 7.25
N ALA A 65 -14.24 7.80 7.38
CA ALA A 65 -14.36 9.17 6.93
C ALA A 65 -14.54 9.27 5.39
N TRP A 66 -13.84 8.44 4.63
CA TRP A 66 -14.02 8.33 3.17
C TRP A 66 -15.38 7.76 2.79
N ARG A 67 -15.84 6.69 3.45
CA ARG A 67 -17.17 6.11 3.23
C ARG A 67 -18.29 7.13 3.47
N ALA A 68 -18.15 7.97 4.49
CA ALA A 68 -19.13 9.02 4.81
C ALA A 68 -19.30 10.08 3.69
N GLN A 69 -18.40 10.11 2.69
CA GLN A 69 -18.50 11.06 1.57
C GLN A 69 -19.36 10.56 0.40
N PHE A 70 -19.88 9.34 0.46
CA PHE A 70 -20.62 8.72 -0.64
C PHE A 70 -22.00 8.27 -0.20
N ALA A 71 -22.95 8.26 -1.14
CA ALA A 71 -24.26 7.69 -0.89
C ALA A 71 -24.14 6.18 -0.65
N ARG A 72 -25.02 5.63 0.18
CA ARG A 72 -24.96 4.21 0.57
C ARG A 72 -25.07 3.28 -0.64
N GLU A 73 -25.82 3.69 -1.67
CA GLU A 73 -26.07 2.92 -2.89
C GLU A 73 -24.85 2.91 -3.83
N GLN A 74 -23.93 3.88 -3.69
CA GLN A 74 -22.67 3.91 -4.45
C GLN A 74 -21.62 2.98 -3.83
N LEU A 75 -21.68 2.73 -2.53
CA LEU A 75 -20.65 1.98 -1.81
C LEU A 75 -20.78 0.48 -2.08
N CYS A 76 -19.78 -0.08 -2.75
CA CYS A 76 -19.68 -1.51 -2.97
C CYS A 76 -18.99 -2.18 -1.77
N PRO A 77 -19.60 -3.23 -1.18
CA PRO A 77 -18.93 -4.01 -0.16
C PRO A 77 -17.83 -4.86 -0.81
N TRP A 78 -16.76 -5.10 -0.06
CA TRP A 78 -15.83 -6.18 -0.35
C TRP A 78 -16.03 -7.29 0.69
N ASP A 79 -15.82 -8.54 0.27
CA ASP A 79 -16.11 -9.72 1.08
C ASP A 79 -14.80 -10.47 1.40
N PRO A 80 -14.40 -10.54 2.68
CA PRO A 80 -13.27 -11.34 3.13
C PRO A 80 -13.35 -12.83 2.76
N GLU A 81 -14.55 -13.40 2.75
CA GLU A 81 -14.76 -14.81 2.36
C GLU A 81 -14.49 -15.01 0.88
N ARG A 82 -14.93 -14.05 0.04
CA ARG A 82 -14.58 -14.05 -1.39
C ARG A 82 -13.07 -13.97 -1.62
N PHE A 83 -12.34 -13.18 -0.82
CA PHE A 83 -10.87 -13.18 -0.87
C PHE A 83 -10.30 -14.57 -0.55
N HIS A 84 -10.77 -15.21 0.54
CA HIS A 84 -10.29 -16.53 0.91
C HIS A 84 -10.63 -17.61 -0.14
N ALA A 85 -11.80 -17.52 -0.77
CA ALA A 85 -12.19 -18.43 -1.84
C ALA A 85 -11.35 -18.27 -3.12
N LEU A 86 -11.00 -17.03 -3.47
CA LEU A 86 -10.13 -16.74 -4.62
C LEU A 86 -8.66 -17.07 -4.33
N LEU A 87 -8.24 -16.91 -3.08
CA LEU A 87 -6.86 -17.12 -2.65
C LEU A 87 -6.81 -17.85 -1.31
N PRO A 88 -6.89 -19.20 -1.33
CA PRO A 88 -6.83 -20.01 -0.13
C PRO A 88 -5.55 -19.73 0.67
N ASN A 89 -5.70 -19.55 1.98
CA ASN A 89 -4.59 -19.22 2.86
C ASN A 89 -4.86 -19.63 4.31
N ALA A 90 -3.79 -19.82 5.08
CA ALA A 90 -3.86 -20.19 6.50
C ALA A 90 -3.40 -19.04 7.41
N TYR A 91 -3.54 -17.78 6.96
CA TYR A 91 -3.11 -16.61 7.74
C TYR A 91 -3.95 -16.47 9.02
N ARG A 92 -3.31 -16.20 10.16
CA ARG A 92 -3.97 -16.22 11.47
C ARG A 92 -3.65 -14.97 12.31
N PRO A 93 -4.66 -14.30 12.86
CA PRO A 93 -6.09 -14.46 12.53
C PRO A 93 -6.38 -13.90 11.11
N PRO A 94 -7.33 -14.47 10.33
CA PRO A 94 -7.57 -14.05 8.93
C PRO A 94 -7.85 -12.55 8.75
N GLU A 95 -8.54 -11.93 9.70
CA GLU A 95 -8.86 -10.50 9.74
C GLU A 95 -7.62 -9.60 9.91
N SER A 96 -6.51 -10.12 10.44
CA SER A 96 -5.27 -9.36 10.62
C SER A 96 -4.48 -9.14 9.32
N LEU A 97 -4.84 -9.84 8.24
CA LEU A 97 -4.20 -9.62 6.94
C LEU A 97 -4.65 -8.25 6.40
N GLY A 98 -3.69 -7.33 6.25
CA GLY A 98 -3.90 -5.98 5.75
C GLY A 98 -4.61 -5.95 4.40
N PHE A 99 -5.49 -4.96 4.20
CA PHE A 99 -6.28 -4.81 2.98
C PHE A 99 -5.39 -4.60 1.75
N ASP A 100 -4.34 -3.80 1.87
CA ASP A 100 -3.31 -3.57 0.85
C ASP A 100 -2.66 -4.88 0.38
N ARG A 101 -2.21 -5.72 1.32
CA ARG A 101 -1.63 -7.03 1.00
C ARG A 101 -2.60 -7.94 0.27
N ARG A 102 -3.89 -7.93 0.65
CA ARG A 102 -4.94 -8.69 -0.07
C ARG A 102 -5.06 -8.23 -1.52
N CYS A 103 -5.10 -6.92 -1.75
CA CYS A 103 -5.18 -6.35 -3.09
C CYS A 103 -3.95 -6.74 -3.93
N CYS A 104 -2.74 -6.60 -3.40
CA CYS A 104 -1.51 -6.97 -4.10
C CYS A 104 -1.46 -8.46 -4.44
N LEU A 105 -1.86 -9.33 -3.50
CA LEU A 105 -1.92 -10.77 -3.72
C LEU A 105 -2.95 -11.18 -4.78
N LEU A 106 -4.15 -10.59 -4.75
CA LEU A 106 -5.19 -10.85 -5.76
C LEU A 106 -4.74 -10.38 -7.15
N ALA A 107 -4.19 -9.17 -7.25
CA ALA A 107 -3.66 -8.65 -8.50
C ALA A 107 -2.56 -9.56 -9.05
N ALA A 108 -1.60 -9.96 -8.20
CA ALA A 108 -0.52 -10.85 -8.61
C ALA A 108 -1.03 -12.23 -9.07
N ALA A 109 -1.99 -12.82 -8.37
CA ALA A 109 -2.58 -14.10 -8.75
C ALA A 109 -3.36 -14.01 -10.08
N TYR A 110 -3.98 -12.87 -10.34
CA TYR A 110 -4.72 -12.60 -11.57
C TYR A 110 -3.80 -12.36 -12.77
N ASP A 111 -2.78 -11.52 -12.63
CA ASP A 111 -1.85 -11.15 -13.71
C ASP A 111 -0.88 -12.27 -14.07
N TRP A 112 -0.51 -13.12 -13.10
CA TRP A 112 0.42 -14.23 -13.29
C TRP A 112 -0.15 -15.57 -12.80
N PRO A 113 -1.21 -16.08 -13.45
CA PRO A 113 -1.92 -17.28 -12.99
C PRO A 113 -1.00 -18.50 -13.01
N GLY A 114 -1.08 -19.30 -11.94
CA GLY A 114 -0.34 -20.56 -11.79
C GLY A 114 1.16 -20.41 -11.50
N ARG A 115 1.65 -19.19 -11.26
CA ARG A 115 3.06 -18.95 -10.91
C ARG A 115 3.28 -18.89 -9.41
N ASN A 116 4.47 -19.28 -8.99
CA ASN A 116 4.98 -18.96 -7.66
C ASN A 116 5.57 -17.55 -7.72
N LEU A 117 5.10 -16.66 -6.85
CA LEU A 117 5.44 -15.25 -6.85
C LEU A 117 5.86 -14.82 -5.44
N LEU A 118 6.92 -14.01 -5.37
CA LEU A 118 7.19 -13.15 -4.23
C LEU A 118 6.66 -11.76 -4.57
N VAL A 119 5.59 -11.33 -3.90
CA VAL A 119 5.00 -10.02 -4.07
C VAL A 119 5.67 -9.05 -3.09
N VAL A 120 6.33 -8.02 -3.61
CA VAL A 120 7.04 -7.03 -2.82
C VAL A 120 6.33 -5.68 -2.95
N ASP A 121 5.76 -5.17 -1.86
CA ASP A 121 5.24 -3.79 -1.81
C ASP A 121 6.15 -2.94 -0.92
N ALA A 122 6.80 -1.94 -1.51
CA ALA A 122 7.76 -1.06 -0.85
C ALA A 122 7.14 0.31 -0.52
N GLY A 123 6.25 0.31 0.47
CA GLY A 123 5.53 1.49 0.95
C GLY A 123 6.04 2.04 2.28
N THR A 124 5.10 2.35 3.18
CA THR A 124 5.44 2.80 4.56
C THR A 124 6.17 1.70 5.32
N ALA A 125 5.68 0.48 5.15
CA ALA A 125 6.37 -0.77 5.44
C ALA A 125 6.72 -1.43 4.09
N ILE A 126 7.73 -2.31 4.10
CA ILE A 126 7.99 -3.23 3.01
C ILE A 126 7.32 -4.56 3.37
N THR A 127 6.42 -5.06 2.52
CA THR A 127 5.84 -6.40 2.69
C THR A 127 6.41 -7.35 1.65
N LEU A 128 6.68 -8.58 2.07
CA LEU A 128 7.12 -9.67 1.22
C LEU A 128 6.10 -10.79 1.35
N ASP A 129 5.30 -11.02 0.32
CA ASP A 129 4.16 -11.91 0.34
C ASP A 129 4.37 -13.09 -0.61
N LEU A 130 4.39 -14.31 -0.07
CA LEU A 130 4.64 -15.51 -0.87
C LEU A 130 3.32 -16.08 -1.37
N LEU A 131 3.15 -16.06 -2.69
CA LEU A 131 2.13 -16.83 -3.40
C LEU A 131 2.80 -18.05 -4.01
N ALA A 132 2.40 -19.26 -3.60
CA ALA A 132 2.95 -20.48 -4.16
C ALA A 132 1.89 -21.56 -4.27
N GLU A 133 1.90 -22.28 -5.39
CA GLU A 133 0.97 -23.38 -5.67
C GLU A 133 -0.50 -22.96 -5.53
N GLY A 134 -0.82 -21.73 -5.96
CA GLY A 134 -2.17 -21.16 -5.86
C GLY A 134 -2.61 -20.75 -4.44
N HIS A 135 -1.70 -20.76 -3.46
CA HIS A 135 -2.00 -20.40 -2.07
C HIS A 135 -1.17 -19.21 -1.63
N PHE A 136 -1.77 -18.31 -0.84
CA PHE A 136 -1.00 -17.36 -0.05
C PHE A 136 -0.39 -18.07 1.16
N ARG A 137 0.94 -18.12 1.20
CA ARG A 137 1.74 -18.88 2.19
C ARG A 137 2.21 -18.05 3.38
N GLY A 138 1.79 -16.79 3.47
CA GLY A 138 2.29 -15.84 4.47
C GLY A 138 3.39 -14.94 3.91
N GLY A 139 4.05 -14.21 4.80
CA GLY A 139 5.00 -13.20 4.38
C GLY A 139 5.80 -12.55 5.51
N ARG A 140 6.61 -11.56 5.16
CA ARG A 140 7.41 -10.74 6.08
C ARG A 140 6.96 -9.28 5.99
N ILE A 141 7.09 -8.55 7.09
CA ILE A 141 6.85 -7.10 7.15
C ILE A 141 8.12 -6.47 7.72
N LEU A 142 8.68 -5.51 6.99
CA LEU A 142 9.87 -4.76 7.35
C LEU A 142 9.54 -3.27 7.41
N PRO A 143 10.30 -2.45 8.17
CA PRO A 143 10.15 -1.01 8.06
C PRO A 143 10.54 -0.55 6.65
N GLY A 144 9.74 0.35 6.06
CA GLY A 144 10.12 1.00 4.81
C GLY A 144 11.34 1.91 4.99
N LEU A 145 11.95 2.33 3.88
CA LEU A 145 13.17 3.16 3.92
C LEU A 145 12.97 4.43 4.74
N GLY A 146 11.89 5.17 4.48
CA GLY A 146 11.58 6.40 5.21
C GLY A 146 11.23 6.16 6.68
N LEU A 147 10.59 5.04 7.00
CA LEU A 147 10.30 4.68 8.40
C LEU A 147 11.60 4.34 9.15
N SER A 148 12.51 3.61 8.52
CA SER A 148 13.81 3.24 9.08
C SER A 148 14.67 4.48 9.37
N LEU A 149 14.76 5.41 8.42
CA LEU A 149 15.48 6.68 8.61
C LEU A 149 14.88 7.53 9.74
N ARG A 150 13.55 7.67 9.77
CA ARG A 150 12.86 8.41 10.85
C ARG A 150 13.09 7.78 12.22
N ALA A 151 13.03 6.45 12.31
CA ALA A 151 13.27 5.74 13.57
C ALA A 151 14.68 5.99 14.09
N LEU A 152 15.70 5.96 13.21
CA LEU A 152 17.08 6.26 13.57
C LEU A 152 17.27 7.71 14.03
N ALA A 153 16.66 8.67 13.33
CA ALA A 153 16.72 10.08 13.72
C ALA A 153 16.03 10.34 15.07
N GLN A 154 14.87 9.73 15.32
CA GLN A 154 14.08 9.94 16.54
C GLN A 154 14.64 9.25 17.77
N GLN A 155 15.32 8.11 17.60
CA GLN A 155 15.83 7.28 18.71
C GLN A 155 17.33 7.48 18.96
N THR A 156 17.96 8.50 18.37
CA THR A 156 19.37 8.82 18.59
C THR A 156 19.59 10.32 18.73
N ALA A 157 20.66 10.72 19.43
CA ALA A 157 20.88 12.13 19.76
C ALA A 157 21.49 12.98 18.63
N ARG A 158 22.06 12.36 17.59
CA ARG A 158 22.90 13.07 16.60
C ARG A 158 22.64 12.68 15.15
N LEU A 159 21.79 11.67 14.88
CA LEU A 159 21.51 11.30 13.49
C LEU A 159 20.50 12.31 12.90
N PRO A 160 20.76 12.81 11.68
CA PRO A 160 19.87 13.76 11.04
C PRO A 160 18.57 13.07 10.60
N GLU A 161 17.49 13.84 10.55
CA GLU A 161 16.27 13.42 9.85
C GLU A 161 16.49 13.49 8.34
N LEU A 162 16.31 12.36 7.66
CA LEU A 162 16.54 12.21 6.23
C LEU A 162 15.29 11.62 5.56
N VAL A 163 15.12 11.96 4.27
CA VAL A 163 14.17 11.31 3.38
C VAL A 163 14.91 10.30 2.49
N PRO A 164 14.25 9.21 2.06
CA PRO A 164 14.85 8.30 1.08
C PRO A 164 15.28 9.03 -0.18
N GLU A 165 16.49 8.74 -0.64
CA GLU A 165 17.08 9.26 -1.87
C GLU A 165 17.57 8.07 -2.69
N ASP A 166 17.49 8.16 -4.02
CA ASP A 166 18.11 7.18 -4.90
C ASP A 166 19.64 7.33 -4.82
N ARG A 167 20.24 6.47 -3.99
CA ARG A 167 21.68 6.45 -3.74
C ARG A 167 22.17 5.01 -3.73
N THR A 168 23.15 4.75 -4.57
CA THR A 168 23.79 3.45 -4.72
C THR A 168 25.28 3.56 -4.38
N GLY A 169 25.85 2.47 -3.86
CA GLY A 169 27.25 2.40 -3.43
C GLY A 169 27.44 1.40 -2.29
N ASP A 170 28.70 1.09 -1.97
CA ASP A 170 29.01 0.08 -0.96
C ASP A 170 29.00 0.67 0.46
N PHE A 171 29.87 1.65 0.72
CA PHE A 171 30.01 2.29 2.04
C PHE A 171 30.03 3.81 1.90
N GLY A 172 29.34 4.49 2.81
CA GLY A 172 29.31 5.95 2.90
C GLY A 172 30.52 6.51 3.66
N ASN A 173 30.89 7.76 3.36
CA ASN A 173 31.95 8.48 4.09
C ASN A 173 31.42 9.66 4.94
N SER A 174 30.10 9.81 5.01
CA SER A 174 29.40 10.77 5.87
C SER A 174 28.23 10.11 6.58
N THR A 175 27.76 10.68 7.69
CA THR A 175 26.59 10.16 8.43
C THR A 175 25.38 10.02 7.51
N GLN A 176 25.14 10.98 6.63
CA GLN A 176 24.03 10.95 5.68
C GLN A 176 24.17 9.78 4.70
N GLU A 177 25.36 9.60 4.10
CA GLU A 177 25.59 8.49 3.18
C GLU A 177 25.49 7.13 3.87
N CYS A 178 26.07 6.98 5.06
CA CYS A 178 25.98 5.74 5.84
C CYS A 178 24.53 5.37 6.16
N LEU A 179 23.68 6.37 6.48
CA LEU A 179 22.26 6.13 6.73
C LEU A 179 21.52 5.70 5.47
N LEU A 180 21.66 6.47 4.38
CA LEU A 180 20.97 6.20 3.11
C LEU A 180 21.37 4.86 2.51
N LEU A 181 22.67 4.57 2.44
CA LEU A 181 23.19 3.31 1.91
C LEU A 181 22.81 2.14 2.83
N GLY A 182 22.92 2.31 4.15
CA GLY A 182 22.62 1.25 5.11
C GLY A 182 21.16 0.80 5.09
N VAL A 183 20.20 1.74 5.08
CA VAL A 183 18.78 1.38 5.04
C VAL A 183 18.39 0.76 3.70
N THR A 184 18.93 1.25 2.59
CA THR A 184 18.63 0.75 1.24
C THR A 184 19.23 -0.64 1.03
N ALA A 185 20.52 -0.83 1.36
CA ALA A 185 21.17 -2.14 1.27
C ALA A 185 20.54 -3.16 2.21
N GLY A 186 20.17 -2.76 3.43
CA GLY A 186 19.46 -3.64 4.38
C GLY A 186 18.10 -4.10 3.85
N ALA A 187 17.33 -3.18 3.25
CA ALA A 187 16.06 -3.53 2.62
C ALA A 187 16.24 -4.46 1.41
N ALA A 188 17.19 -4.16 0.52
CA ALA A 188 17.48 -4.99 -0.64
C ALA A 188 17.93 -6.40 -0.23
N ALA A 189 18.86 -6.51 0.72
CA ALA A 189 19.31 -7.80 1.23
C ALA A 189 18.17 -8.62 1.86
N ALA A 190 17.19 -7.98 2.49
CA ALA A 190 16.02 -8.67 3.04
C ALA A 190 15.09 -9.22 1.95
N VAL A 191 15.00 -8.54 0.81
CA VAL A 191 14.28 -9.01 -0.39
C VAL A 191 15.03 -10.17 -1.03
N ASP A 192 16.35 -10.03 -1.23
CA ASP A 192 17.18 -11.07 -1.86
C ASP A 192 17.26 -12.37 -1.04
N ALA A 193 17.13 -12.28 0.29
CA ALA A 193 17.14 -13.43 1.20
C ALA A 193 15.75 -14.06 1.43
N ALA A 194 14.73 -13.66 0.69
CA ALA A 194 13.37 -14.22 0.78
C ALA A 194 13.20 -15.44 -0.12
#